data_AF-A0A929M9W6-F1
#
_entry.id   AF-A0A929M9W6-F1
#
_cell.length_a   1.000
_cell.length_b   1.000
_cell.length_c   1.000
_cell.angle_alpha   90.00
_cell.angle_beta   90.00
_cell.angle_gamma   90.00
#
_symmetry.space_group_name_H-M   'P 1'
#
loop_
_entity.id
_entity.type
_entity.pdbx_description
1 polymer ?
#
loop_
_entity_poly.entity_id
_entity_poly.type
_entity_poly.pdbx_seq_one_letter_code
_entity_poly.pdbx_strand_id
1 'polypeptide(L)' 'FTTEYKSAIAKTRAYEVTDDAKRYEILKILSQKYTAYAMSTFDVAAEYGLKIMKIYELKIESLSAKAKILPKAAKE' A
#
# COMPACT_ATOMS: atom_id res chain seq x y z
N PHE A 1 -13.91 29.07 5.06
CA PHE A 1 -14.28 27.76 4.48
C PHE A 1 -13.06 26.86 4.48
N THR A 2 -13.09 25.72 5.17
CA THR A 2 -11.94 24.81 5.26
C THR A 2 -12.44 23.38 5.46
N THR A 3 -11.73 22.41 4.89
CA THR A 3 -12.13 21.00 4.87
C THR A 3 -11.33 20.21 5.90
N GLU A 4 -11.97 19.25 6.55
CA GLU A 4 -11.30 18.24 7.36
C GLU A 4 -10.44 17.33 6.46
N TYR A 5 -9.22 17.02 6.92
CA TYR A 5 -8.35 16.08 6.21
C TYR A 5 -7.39 15.39 7.16
N LYS A 6 -6.88 14.24 6.72
CA LYS A 6 -5.74 13.53 7.30
C LYS A 6 -4.82 13.15 6.14
N SER A 7 -3.56 13.55 6.21
CA SER A 7 -2.56 13.24 5.20
C SER A 7 -1.24 12.85 5.83
N ALA A 8 -0.46 12.06 5.09
CA ALA A 8 0.92 11.72 5.40
C ALA A 8 1.75 11.82 4.12
N ILE A 9 2.98 12.31 4.25
CA ILE A 9 3.97 12.39 3.17
C ILE A 9 5.21 11.64 3.64
N ALA A 10 5.52 10.55 2.93
CA ALA A 10 6.74 9.78 3.14
C ALA A 10 7.76 10.11 2.04
N LYS A 11 8.97 10.51 2.44
CA LYS A 11 10.12 10.53 1.55
C LYS A 11 10.76 9.15 1.58
N THR A 12 10.90 8.53 0.43
CA THR A 12 11.37 7.14 0.32
C THR A 12 12.44 7.01 -0.74
N ARG A 13 13.27 5.97 -0.60
CA ARG A 13 14.12 5.47 -1.68
C ARG A 13 13.54 4.19 -2.23
N ALA A 14 13.38 4.14 -3.56
CA ALA A 14 12.86 2.98 -4.27
C ALA A 14 13.98 2.00 -4.62
N TYR A 15 13.73 0.72 -4.38
CA TYR A 15 14.61 -0.39 -4.75
C TYR A 15 13.82 -1.41 -5.56
N GLU A 16 14.29 -1.78 -6.75
CA GLU A 16 13.66 -2.86 -7.52
C GLU A 16 13.89 -4.20 -6.82
N VAL A 17 12.82 -4.97 -6.63
CA VAL A 17 12.89 -6.32 -6.07
C VAL A 17 13.02 -7.30 -7.24
N THR A 18 14.18 -7.95 -7.33
CA THR A 18 14.52 -8.91 -8.39
C THR A 18 14.38 -10.36 -7.94
N ASP A 19 14.31 -10.64 -6.64
CA ASP A 19 14.15 -11.99 -6.11
C ASP A 19 12.69 -12.47 -6.28
N ASP A 20 12.50 -13.57 -7.01
CA ASP A 20 11.18 -14.08 -7.36
C ASP A 20 10.37 -14.57 -6.16
N ALA A 21 11.03 -15.20 -5.17
CA ALA A 21 10.36 -15.64 -3.95
C ALA A 21 9.81 -14.44 -3.16
N LYS A 22 10.63 -13.39 -2.98
CA LYS A 22 10.23 -12.14 -2.32
C LYS A 22 9.16 -11.38 -3.11
N ARG A 23 9.23 -11.39 -4.44
CA ARG A 23 8.20 -10.80 -5.31
C ARG A 23 6.84 -11.48 -5.12
N TYR A 24 6.82 -12.81 -5.08
CA TYR A 24 5.61 -13.58 -4.81
C TYR A 24 5.03 -13.28 -3.42
N GLU A 25 5.87 -13.25 -2.38
CA GLU A 25 5.45 -12.94 -1.02
C GLU A 25 4.85 -11.53 -0.89
N ILE A 26 5.50 -10.52 -1.49
CA ILE A 26 4.99 -9.14 -1.48
C ILE A 26 3.61 -9.07 -2.16
N LEU A 27 3.46 -9.69 -3.32
CA LEU A 27 2.18 -9.72 -4.04
C LEU A 27 1.11 -10.41 -3.19
N LYS A 28 1.46 -11.51 -2.50
CA LYS A 28 0.54 -12.25 -1.61
C LYS A 28 0.05 -11.38 -0.46
N ILE A 29 0.94 -10.64 0.19
CA ILE A 29 0.60 -9.71 1.30
C ILE A 29 -0.35 -8.62 0.80
N LEU A 30 -0.08 -8.04 -0.39
CA LEU A 30 -0.94 -7.02 -0.99
C LEU A 30 -2.33 -7.58 -1.33
N SER A 31 -2.39 -8.76 -1.95
CA SER A 31 -3.65 -9.43 -2.29
C SER A 31 -4.45 -9.82 -1.05
N GLN A 32 -3.82 -10.25 0.04
CA GLN A 32 -4.52 -10.50 1.29
C GLN A 32 -5.14 -9.22 1.88
N LYS A 33 -4.47 -8.07 1.74
CA LYS A 33 -4.98 -6.81 2.26
C LYS A 33 -6.15 -6.25 1.46
N TYR A 34 -6.08 -6.31 0.13
CA TYR A 34 -7.02 -5.62 -0.75
C TYR A 34 -8.04 -6.55 -1.43
N THR A 35 -7.68 -7.82 -1.65
CA THR A 35 -8.49 -8.79 -2.41
C THR A 35 -8.54 -10.14 -1.70
N ALA A 36 -8.76 -10.14 -0.37
CA ALA A 36 -8.80 -11.36 0.44
C ALA A 36 -9.78 -12.42 -0.09
N TYR A 37 -10.90 -11.98 -0.69
CA TYR A 37 -11.92 -12.85 -1.27
C TYR A 37 -11.44 -13.67 -2.49
N ALA A 38 -10.35 -13.27 -3.14
CA ALA A 38 -9.82 -13.91 -4.35
C ALA A 38 -8.58 -14.78 -4.08
N MET A 39 -8.24 -15.03 -2.81
CA MET A 39 -7.01 -15.76 -2.46
C MET A 39 -7.02 -17.24 -2.90
N SER A 40 -8.19 -17.82 -3.18
CA SER A 40 -8.31 -19.19 -3.69
C SER A 40 -7.74 -19.37 -5.09
N THR A 41 -7.65 -18.30 -5.90
CA THR A 41 -7.10 -18.32 -7.27
C THR A 41 -5.76 -17.60 -7.37
N PHE A 42 -5.18 -17.20 -6.24
CA PHE A 42 -3.98 -16.36 -6.18
C PHE A 42 -2.78 -16.96 -6.91
N ASP A 43 -2.50 -18.24 -6.70
CA ASP A 43 -1.28 -18.87 -7.23
C ASP A 43 -1.23 -18.83 -8.75
N VAL A 44 -2.36 -19.12 -9.40
CA VAL A 44 -2.49 -19.05 -10.86
C VAL A 44 -2.30 -17.61 -11.35
N ALA A 45 -2.96 -16.64 -10.69
CA ALA A 45 -2.84 -15.23 -11.07
C ALA A 45 -1.40 -14.69 -10.88
N ALA A 46 -0.73 -15.10 -9.80
CA ALA A 46 0.63 -14.69 -9.47
C ALA A 46 1.63 -15.22 -10.51
N GLU A 47 1.48 -16.46 -10.99
CA GLU A 47 2.39 -17.05 -11.98
C GLU A 47 2.46 -16.23 -13.28
N TYR A 48 1.31 -15.73 -13.75
CA TYR A 48 1.26 -14.87 -14.94
C TYR A 48 1.63 -13.42 -14.63
N GLY A 49 1.10 -12.85 -13.54
CA GLY A 49 1.30 -11.45 -13.20
C GLY A 49 2.76 -11.12 -12.89
N LEU A 50 3.48 -12.00 -12.20
CA LEU A 50 4.87 -11.78 -11.82
C LEU A 50 5.84 -11.72 -13.02
N LYS A 51 5.49 -12.30 -14.17
CA LYS A 51 6.33 -12.27 -15.38
C LYS A 51 6.39 -10.89 -16.04
N ILE A 52 5.34 -10.07 -15.88
CA ILE A 52 5.20 -8.76 -16.54
C ILE A 52 5.25 -7.57 -15.58
N MET A 53 5.24 -7.82 -14.28
CA MET A 53 5.17 -6.78 -13.24
C MET A 53 6.57 -6.48 -12.67
N LYS A 54 6.85 -5.20 -12.38
CA LYS A 54 7.99 -4.80 -11.56
C LYS A 54 7.51 -4.43 -10.15
N ILE A 55 8.22 -4.92 -9.14
CA ILE A 55 7.92 -4.61 -7.74
C ILE A 55 9.06 -3.74 -7.20
N TYR A 56 8.70 -2.66 -6.51
CA TYR A 56 9.64 -1.75 -5.87
C TYR A 56 9.37 -1.69 -4.37
N GLU A 57 10.42 -1.90 -3.58
CA GLU A 57 10.42 -1.68 -2.14
C GLU A 57 10.74 -0.21 -1.86
N LEU A 58 9.83 0.50 -1.19
CA LEU A 58 10.02 1.91 -0.81
C LEU A 58 10.49 1.98 0.65
N LYS A 59 11.79 2.19 0.86
CA LYS A 59 12.33 2.38 2.21
C LYS A 59 12.14 3.82 2.65
N ILE A 60 11.48 4.03 3.79
CA ILE A 60 11.17 5.36 4.34
C ILE A 60 12.44 6.00 4.87
N GLU A 61 12.81 7.15 4.31
CA GLU A 61 13.88 8.02 4.80
C GLU A 61 13.32 9.04 5.81
N SER A 62 12.13 9.58 5.53
CA SER A 62 11.43 10.46 6.47
C SER A 62 9.91 10.42 6.27
N LEU A 63 9.17 10.74 7.33
CA LEU A 63 7.70 10.74 7.34
C LEU A 63 7.20 12.02 8.03
N SER A 64 6.27 12.71 7.39
CA SER A 64 5.51 13.81 7.98
C SER A 64 4.01 13.55 7.85
N ALA A 65 3.22 14.09 8.76
CA ALA A 65 1.77 13.97 8.73
C ALA A 65 1.12 15.28 9.13
N LYS A 66 -0.06 15.55 8.56
CA LYS A 66 -0.86 16.71 8.89
C LYS A 66 -2.33 16.32 8.91
N ALA A 67 -3.04 16.80 9.91
CA ALA A 67 -4.47 16.65 10.01
C ALA A 67 -5.11 17.97 10.36
N LYS A 68 -6.31 18.20 9.84
CA LYS A 68 -7.22 19.23 10.31
C LYS A 68 -8.50 18.53 10.74
N ILE A 69 -8.79 18.57 12.03
CA ILE A 69 -9.98 17.94 12.61
C ILE A 69 -10.95 19.06 12.95
N LEU A 70 -12.17 19.00 12.42
CA LEU A 70 -13.20 19.98 12.76
C LEU A 70 -13.86 19.58 14.10
N PRO A 71 -14.18 20.56 14.98
CA PRO A 71 -14.94 20.27 16.18
C PRO A 71 -16.31 19.71 15.78
N LYS A 72 -16.77 18.66 16.46
CA LYS A 72 -18.13 18.16 16.29
C LYS A 72 -19.11 19.27 16.70
N ALA A 73 -20.18 19.46 15.92
CA ALA A 73 -21.27 20.33 16.33
C ALA A 73 -21.75 19.90 17.72
N ALA A 74 -21.92 20.86 18.63
CA ALA A 74 -22.55 20.60 19.92
C ALA A 74 -23.93 19.99 19.65
N LYS A 75 -24.23 18.85 20.27
CA LYS A 75 -25.58 18.31 20.26
C LYS A 75 -26.44 19.26 21.09
N GLU A 76 -27.46 19.85 20.47
CA GLU A 76 -28.55 20.55 21.16
C GLU A 76 -29.34 19.58 22.05
#